data_AF-A0A1C5GA83-F1
#
_entry.id   AF-A0A1C5GA83-F1
#
_cell.length_a   1.000
_cell.length_b   1.000
_cell.length_c   1.000
_cell.angle_alpha   90.00
_cell.angle_beta   90.00
_cell.angle_gamma   90.00
#
_symmetry.space_group_name_H-M   'P 1'
#
loop_
_entity.id
_entity.type
_entity.pdbx_description
1 polymer ?
#
loop_
_entity_poly.entity_id
_entity_poly.type
_entity_poly.pdbx_seq_one_letter_code
_entity_poly.pdbx_strand_id
1 'polypeptide(L)'
;MPLLVFALLVLVCAGGYAALRSAYHDAKDRRDLSDLTRSSPWPAEELLVPDDLPRSGVVGWLDRLGLDIAYDLRTRDGREVPVVWQQHQPAPDGSLADGVDCGVRTIHVCTDAGDGLTLVVTRDTDNSDPATALYLFAGDQVLSVSVQGPDPVTVDDLRAPLTRTHHPSDGELLALLRRPGHQTDWS
;
A
#
# COMPACT_ATOMS: atom_id res chain seq x y z
N MET A 1 48.61 29.11 11.56
CA MET A 1 47.67 29.78 10.64
C MET A 1 47.27 28.95 9.41
N PRO A 2 48.14 28.22 8.68
CA PRO A 2 47.72 27.49 7.47
C PRO A 2 46.77 26.30 7.75
N LEU A 3 46.94 25.62 8.89
CA LEU A 3 46.10 24.50 9.33
C LEU A 3 44.64 24.90 9.60
N LEU A 4 44.42 26.12 10.11
CA LEU A 4 43.10 26.63 10.45
C LEU A 4 42.31 27.03 9.20
N VAL A 5 43.00 27.61 8.21
CA VAL A 5 42.42 27.93 6.89
C VAL A 5 42.08 26.65 6.11
N PHE A 6 42.94 25.63 6.17
CA PHE A 6 42.70 24.35 5.51
C PHE A 6 41.51 23.59 6.12
N ALA A 7 41.42 23.53 7.45
CA ALA A 7 40.28 22.92 8.13
C ALA A 7 38.96 23.62 7.81
N LEU A 8 38.98 24.95 7.70
CA LEU A 8 37.80 25.75 7.37
C LEU A 8 37.35 25.52 5.91
N LEU A 9 38.29 25.41 4.97
CA LEU A 9 38.01 25.06 3.58
C LEU A 9 37.43 23.65 3.45
N VAL A 10 37.97 22.67 4.17
CA VAL A 10 37.45 21.29 4.17
C VAL A 10 36.02 21.26 4.72
N LEU A 11 35.72 21.99 5.79
CA LEU A 11 34.37 22.10 6.36
C LEU A 11 33.38 22.75 5.40
N VAL A 12 33.78 23.81 4.70
CA VAL A 12 32.93 24.48 3.70
C VAL A 12 32.67 23.57 2.50
N CYS A 13 33.68 22.87 1.99
CA CYS A 13 33.51 21.92 0.89
C CYS A 13 32.67 20.71 1.29
N ALA A 14 32.87 20.16 2.50
CA ALA A 14 32.07 19.04 3.02
C ALA A 14 30.61 19.44 3.27
N GLY A 15 30.38 20.63 3.84
CA GLY A 15 29.03 21.18 4.03
C GLY A 15 28.33 21.46 2.70
N GLY A 16 29.04 22.03 1.73
CA GLY A 16 28.52 22.27 0.38
C GLY A 16 28.17 20.96 -0.34
N TYR A 17 29.04 19.95 -0.26
CA TYR A 17 28.76 18.62 -0.82
C TYR A 17 27.55 17.95 -0.16
N ALA A 18 27.45 18.01 1.18
CA ALA A 18 26.32 17.45 1.91
C ALA A 18 24.99 18.13 1.52
N ALA A 19 24.99 19.46 1.39
CA ALA A 19 23.82 20.21 0.94
C ALA A 19 23.40 19.86 -0.50
N LEU A 20 24.37 19.79 -1.43
CA LEU A 20 24.14 19.38 -2.81
C LEU A 20 23.59 17.94 -2.90
N ARG A 21 24.16 17.03 -2.11
CA ARG A 21 23.74 15.64 -2.04
C ARG A 21 22.31 15.51 -1.49
N SER A 22 21.98 16.25 -0.44
CA SER A 22 20.62 16.30 0.09
C SER A 22 19.65 16.82 -0.96
N ALA A 23 19.93 17.98 -1.56
CA ALA A 23 19.07 18.57 -2.58
C ALA A 23 18.88 17.67 -3.81
N TYR A 24 19.92 16.92 -4.19
CA TYR A 24 19.83 15.91 -5.25
C TYR A 24 18.88 14.78 -4.88
N HIS A 25 19.01 14.21 -3.68
CA HIS A 25 18.12 13.15 -3.21
C HIS A 25 16.68 13.66 -3.08
N ASP A 26 16.47 14.85 -2.51
CA ASP A 26 15.14 15.45 -2.38
C ASP A 26 14.48 15.73 -3.76
N ALA A 27 15.28 16.11 -4.76
CA ALA A 27 14.78 16.29 -6.13
C ALA A 27 14.44 14.94 -6.79
N LYS A 28 15.28 13.92 -6.59
CA LYS A 28 15.05 12.56 -7.10
C LYS A 28 13.82 11.94 -6.46
N ASP A 29 13.69 12.03 -5.14
CA ASP A 29 12.57 11.47 -4.38
C ASP A 29 11.24 12.11 -4.80
N ARG A 30 11.19 13.44 -4.98
CA ARG A 30 9.99 14.11 -5.51
C ARG A 30 9.64 13.67 -6.93
N ARG A 31 10.64 13.49 -7.81
CA ARG A 31 10.41 12.99 -9.18
C ARG A 31 9.88 11.56 -9.14
N ASP A 32 10.58 10.67 -8.44
CA ASP A 32 10.21 9.27 -8.36
C ASP A 32 8.80 9.13 -7.76
N LEU A 33 8.45 9.93 -6.73
CA LEU A 33 7.11 9.92 -6.18
C LEU A 33 6.08 10.37 -7.22
N SER A 34 6.33 11.50 -7.91
CA SER A 34 5.44 11.98 -8.98
C SER A 34 5.28 10.97 -10.12
N ASP A 35 6.32 10.19 -10.43
CA ASP A 35 6.29 9.17 -11.47
C ASP A 35 5.53 7.92 -11.00
N LEU A 36 5.75 7.49 -9.75
CA LEU A 36 5.12 6.33 -9.12
C LEU A 36 3.64 6.56 -8.82
N THR A 37 3.22 7.79 -8.52
CA THR A 37 1.82 8.13 -8.24
C THR A 37 1.03 8.59 -9.47
N ARG A 38 1.68 8.71 -10.64
CA ARG A 38 1.06 9.28 -11.85
C ARG A 38 -0.22 8.57 -12.29
N SER A 39 -0.30 7.26 -12.09
CA SER A 39 -1.48 6.47 -12.49
C SER A 39 -2.61 6.54 -11.49
N SER A 40 -2.36 7.03 -10.27
CA SER A 40 -3.32 7.05 -9.18
C SER A 40 -4.57 7.85 -9.57
N PRO A 41 -5.77 7.33 -9.26
CA PRO A 41 -6.99 8.11 -9.42
C PRO A 41 -7.11 9.27 -8.42
N TRP A 42 -6.34 9.25 -7.33
CA TRP A 42 -6.31 10.30 -6.31
C TRP A 42 -4.92 10.94 -6.17
N PRO A 43 -4.85 12.19 -5.72
CA PRO A 43 -3.59 12.81 -5.36
C PRO A 43 -2.95 12.11 -4.15
N ALA A 44 -1.64 12.28 -3.95
CA ALA A 44 -0.89 11.56 -2.93
C ALA A 44 -1.40 11.83 -1.50
N GLU A 45 -1.87 13.04 -1.24
CA GLU A 45 -2.47 13.47 0.03
C GLU A 45 -3.82 12.80 0.35
N GLU A 46 -4.48 12.19 -0.62
CA GLU A 46 -5.73 11.43 -0.44
C GLU A 46 -5.49 9.92 -0.33
N LEU A 47 -4.25 9.47 -0.54
CA LEU A 47 -3.90 8.07 -0.32
C LEU A 47 -3.89 7.75 1.18
N LEU A 48 -4.27 6.53 1.49
CA LEU A 48 -4.35 5.99 2.84
C LEU A 48 -3.45 4.76 2.95
N VAL A 49 -2.92 4.54 4.15
CA VAL A 49 -2.08 3.39 4.49
C VAL A 49 -2.51 2.84 5.85
N PRO A 50 -2.54 1.51 6.06
CA PRO A 50 -2.80 0.92 7.38
C PRO A 50 -1.75 1.32 8.43
N ASP A 51 -2.17 1.62 9.66
CA ASP A 51 -1.27 2.06 10.74
C ASP A 51 -0.27 0.97 11.19
N ASP A 52 -0.67 -0.30 11.15
CA ASP A 52 0.06 -1.42 11.74
C ASP A 52 0.82 -2.26 10.71
N LEU A 53 1.33 -1.64 9.64
CA LEU A 53 2.14 -2.35 8.65
C LEU A 53 3.44 -2.92 9.27
N PRO A 54 3.85 -4.14 8.88
CA PRO A 54 5.10 -4.72 9.37
C PRO A 54 6.31 -3.93 8.83
N ARG A 55 7.43 -3.97 9.57
CA ARG A 55 8.65 -3.21 9.21
C ARG A 55 9.35 -3.70 7.94
N SER A 56 9.01 -4.89 7.48
CA SER A 56 9.65 -5.56 6.34
C SER A 56 8.64 -6.46 5.65
N GLY A 57 8.89 -6.79 4.38
CA GLY A 57 7.99 -7.66 3.62
C GLY A 57 6.73 -6.96 3.09
N VAL A 58 6.67 -5.63 3.24
CA VAL A 58 5.58 -4.81 2.67
C VAL A 58 5.96 -4.37 1.27
N VAL A 59 5.04 -4.53 0.33
CA VAL A 59 5.19 -4.05 -1.05
C VAL A 59 3.92 -3.35 -1.47
N GLY A 60 4.04 -2.10 -1.91
CA GLY A 60 2.94 -1.33 -2.47
C GLY A 60 3.06 -1.16 -3.99
N TRP A 61 1.93 -1.00 -4.67
CA TRP A 61 1.89 -0.51 -6.04
C TRP A 61 0.65 0.35 -6.28
N LEU A 62 0.77 1.27 -7.22
CA LEU A 62 -0.33 2.10 -7.69
C LEU A 62 -0.65 1.73 -9.14
N ASP A 63 -1.92 1.69 -9.45
CA ASP A 63 -2.41 1.64 -10.82
C ASP A 63 -3.58 2.63 -11.00
N ARG A 64 -4.41 2.42 -12.02
CA ARG A 64 -5.55 3.30 -12.33
C ARG A 64 -6.77 3.05 -11.44
N LEU A 65 -6.82 1.90 -10.76
CA LEU A 65 -7.87 1.53 -9.83
C LEU A 65 -7.59 2.08 -8.44
N GLY A 66 -6.31 2.15 -8.05
CA GLY A 66 -5.89 2.77 -6.81
C GLY A 66 -4.59 2.20 -6.26
N LEU A 67 -4.51 2.13 -4.93
CA LEU A 67 -3.36 1.65 -4.17
C LEU A 67 -3.59 0.24 -3.65
N ASP A 68 -2.61 -0.62 -3.85
CA ASP A 68 -2.55 -1.97 -3.31
C ASP A 68 -1.29 -2.12 -2.45
N ILE A 69 -1.43 -2.78 -1.30
CA ILE A 69 -0.34 -3.07 -0.36
C ILE A 69 -0.42 -4.53 0.05
N ALA A 70 0.60 -5.31 -0.34
CA ALA A 70 0.77 -6.69 0.08
C ALA A 70 1.69 -6.77 1.31
N TYR A 71 1.27 -7.53 2.32
CA TYR A 71 2.04 -7.76 3.55
C TYR A 71 1.49 -8.97 4.33
N ASP A 72 2.24 -9.44 5.32
CA ASP A 72 1.76 -10.46 6.26
C ASP A 72 1.04 -9.80 7.44
N LEU A 73 -0.27 -10.01 7.54
CA LEU A 73 -1.09 -9.58 8.67
C LEU A 73 -0.84 -10.50 9.86
N ARG A 74 -0.47 -9.91 11.00
CA ARG A 74 -0.41 -10.63 12.26
C ARG A 74 -1.79 -10.71 12.90
N THR A 75 -2.38 -11.90 12.92
CA THR A 75 -3.67 -12.16 13.56
C THR A 75 -3.56 -12.17 15.08
N ARG A 76 -4.69 -12.02 15.79
CA ARG A 76 -4.73 -12.01 17.27
C ARG A 76 -4.23 -13.30 17.92
N ASP A 77 -4.33 -14.43 17.22
CA ASP A 77 -3.79 -15.72 17.64
C ASP A 77 -2.27 -15.87 17.38
N GLY A 78 -1.64 -14.86 16.76
CA GLY A 78 -0.21 -14.77 16.53
C GLY A 78 0.29 -15.39 15.23
N ARG A 79 -0.60 -15.86 14.34
CA ARG A 79 -0.22 -16.28 12.99
C ARG A 79 0.10 -15.05 12.13
N GLU A 80 0.90 -15.29 11.10
CA GLU A 80 1.17 -14.33 10.03
C GLU A 80 0.47 -14.87 8.78
N VAL A 81 -0.47 -14.07 8.25
CA VAL A 81 -1.31 -14.45 7.11
C VAL A 81 -1.08 -13.44 5.99
N PRO A 82 -0.69 -13.87 4.78
CA PRO A 82 -0.49 -12.95 3.67
C PRO A 82 -1.83 -12.31 3.29
N VAL A 83 -1.83 -10.98 3.17
CA VAL A 83 -2.99 -10.20 2.78
C VAL A 83 -2.62 -9.17 1.71
N VAL A 84 -3.62 -8.75 0.94
CA VAL A 84 -3.55 -7.55 0.11
C VAL A 84 -4.60 -6.58 0.64
N TRP A 85 -4.13 -5.42 1.10
CA TRP A 85 -4.97 -4.27 1.43
C TRP A 85 -5.08 -3.35 0.22
N GLN A 86 -6.26 -2.83 -0.06
CA GLN A 86 -6.50 -2.01 -1.24
C GLN A 86 -7.31 -0.76 -0.88
N GLN A 87 -6.99 0.35 -1.53
CA GLN A 87 -7.81 1.55 -1.62
C GLN A 87 -8.11 1.77 -3.10
N HIS A 88 -9.31 1.39 -3.54
CA HIS A 88 -9.71 1.37 -4.95
C HIS A 88 -10.98 2.18 -5.20
N GLN A 89 -11.12 2.69 -6.43
CA GLN A 89 -12.39 3.28 -6.85
C GLN A 89 -13.47 2.19 -6.86
N PRO A 90 -14.69 2.45 -6.34
CA PRO A 90 -15.80 1.54 -6.54
C PRO A 90 -16.04 1.35 -8.03
N ALA A 91 -16.43 0.13 -8.44
CA ALA A 91 -16.79 -0.09 -9.82
C ALA A 91 -17.98 0.82 -10.22
N PRO A 92 -18.14 1.19 -11.51
CA PRO A 92 -19.20 2.10 -11.95
C PRO A 92 -20.63 1.62 -11.61
N ASP A 93 -20.81 0.31 -11.46
CA ASP A 93 -22.07 -0.33 -11.06
C ASP A 93 -22.18 -0.53 -9.53
N GLY A 94 -21.24 0.02 -8.76
CA GLY A 94 -21.14 -0.12 -7.31
C GLY A 94 -20.62 -1.49 -6.85
N SER A 95 -20.17 -2.35 -7.78
CA SER A 95 -19.55 -3.62 -7.43
C SER A 95 -18.12 -3.46 -6.92
N LEU A 96 -17.61 -4.51 -6.30
CA LEU A 96 -16.24 -4.62 -5.82
C LEU A 96 -15.35 -4.94 -7.03
N ALA A 97 -14.26 -4.20 -7.24
CA ALA A 97 -13.39 -4.34 -8.41
C ALA A 97 -12.89 -5.80 -8.59
N ASP A 98 -12.76 -6.19 -9.87
CA ASP A 98 -12.84 -7.54 -10.44
C ASP A 98 -12.00 -8.70 -9.87
N GLY A 99 -12.50 -9.90 -10.17
CA GLY A 99 -11.72 -11.14 -10.26
C GLY A 99 -12.56 -12.34 -10.71
N VAL A 100 -13.18 -12.33 -11.89
CA VAL A 100 -13.98 -13.49 -12.40
C VAL A 100 -13.73 -13.77 -13.89
N ASP A 101 -13.22 -14.97 -14.18
CA ASP A 101 -13.13 -15.57 -15.52
C ASP A 101 -14.48 -16.22 -15.91
N CYS A 102 -14.81 -16.18 -17.20
CA CYS A 102 -16.12 -16.54 -17.77
C CYS A 102 -16.47 -18.04 -17.70
N GLY A 103 -15.66 -18.87 -17.05
CA GLY A 103 -15.85 -20.32 -16.92
C GLY A 103 -16.13 -20.85 -15.51
N VAL A 104 -16.08 -20.00 -14.47
CA VAL A 104 -16.04 -20.45 -13.06
C VAL A 104 -17.38 -20.21 -12.35
N ARG A 105 -17.83 -21.16 -11.54
CA ARG A 105 -19.01 -20.99 -10.65
C ARG A 105 -18.60 -20.40 -9.30
N THR A 106 -18.32 -19.11 -9.27
CA THR A 106 -17.95 -18.42 -8.04
C THR A 106 -19.16 -18.24 -7.11
N ILE A 107 -19.10 -18.73 -5.88
CA ILE A 107 -20.10 -18.43 -4.83
C ILE A 107 -19.59 -17.30 -3.96
N HIS A 108 -20.30 -16.17 -3.96
CA HIS A 108 -20.06 -15.07 -3.03
C HIS A 108 -21.04 -15.15 -1.86
N VAL A 109 -20.51 -15.25 -0.64
CA VAL A 109 -21.29 -15.09 0.58
C VAL A 109 -20.98 -13.72 1.16
N CYS A 110 -21.92 -12.78 0.99
CA CYS A 110 -21.83 -11.44 1.56
C CYS A 110 -22.52 -11.41 2.93
N THR A 111 -21.80 -11.01 3.96
CA THR A 111 -22.32 -10.87 5.33
C THR A 111 -22.08 -9.44 5.81
N ASP A 112 -23.14 -8.78 6.26
CA ASP A 112 -23.03 -7.48 6.95
C ASP A 112 -22.27 -7.68 8.27
N ALA A 113 -21.15 -7.00 8.43
CA ALA A 113 -20.30 -7.04 9.61
C ALA A 113 -20.53 -5.85 10.55
N GLY A 114 -21.51 -4.99 10.25
CA GLY A 114 -21.78 -3.74 10.96
C GLY A 114 -20.79 -2.63 10.59
N ASP A 115 -21.11 -1.40 10.98
CA ASP A 115 -20.26 -0.21 10.78
C ASP A 115 -19.88 0.06 9.30
N GLY A 116 -20.76 -0.33 8.36
CA GLY A 116 -20.51 -0.18 6.92
C GLY A 116 -19.55 -1.23 6.34
N LEU A 117 -19.18 -2.25 7.12
CA LEU A 117 -18.29 -3.32 6.70
C LEU A 117 -19.08 -4.47 6.08
N THR A 118 -18.58 -5.01 4.98
CA THR A 118 -19.13 -6.20 4.32
C THR A 118 -18.04 -7.27 4.23
N LEU A 119 -18.26 -8.41 4.87
CA LEU A 119 -17.43 -9.60 4.71
C LEU A 119 -17.89 -10.34 3.46
N VAL A 120 -16.98 -10.60 2.54
CA VAL A 120 -17.21 -11.43 1.36
C VAL A 120 -16.32 -12.66 1.47
N VAL A 121 -16.95 -13.83 1.42
CA VAL A 121 -16.25 -15.11 1.29
C VAL A 121 -16.55 -15.66 -0.09
N THR A 122 -15.50 -15.83 -0.87
CA THR A 122 -15.53 -16.40 -2.22
C THR A 122 -15.21 -17.88 -2.12
N ARG A 123 -16.09 -18.74 -2.62
CA ARG A 123 -15.94 -20.21 -2.63
C ARG A 123 -16.11 -20.77 -4.04
N ASP A 124 -15.67 -22.02 -4.21
CA ASP A 124 -15.85 -22.84 -5.41
C ASP A 124 -15.24 -22.24 -6.69
N THR A 125 -14.11 -21.58 -6.54
CA THR A 125 -13.22 -21.25 -7.67
C THR A 125 -12.49 -22.52 -8.10
N ASP A 126 -12.82 -23.07 -9.27
CA ASP A 126 -12.33 -24.38 -9.78
C ASP A 126 -10.79 -24.55 -9.80
N ASN A 127 -10.02 -23.50 -9.51
CA ASN A 127 -8.56 -23.46 -9.49
C ASN A 127 -7.95 -22.51 -8.42
N SER A 128 -8.76 -21.88 -7.56
CA SER A 128 -8.27 -20.90 -6.58
C SER A 128 -8.74 -21.28 -5.18
N ASP A 129 -7.90 -21.02 -4.17
CA ASP A 129 -8.30 -21.20 -2.77
C ASP A 129 -9.45 -20.24 -2.43
N PRO A 130 -10.36 -20.62 -1.52
CA PRO A 130 -11.43 -19.73 -1.08
C PRO A 130 -10.82 -18.42 -0.53
N ALA A 131 -11.21 -17.29 -1.13
CA ALA A 131 -10.72 -15.98 -0.72
C ALA A 131 -11.67 -15.36 0.32
N THR A 132 -11.12 -14.86 1.41
CA THR A 132 -11.87 -14.08 2.42
C THR A 132 -11.44 -12.63 2.32
N ALA A 133 -12.39 -11.72 2.13
CA ALA A 133 -12.11 -10.30 2.08
C ALA A 133 -13.12 -9.50 2.90
N LEU A 134 -12.65 -8.43 3.54
CA LEU A 134 -13.49 -7.46 4.23
C LEU A 134 -13.43 -6.13 3.47
N TYR A 135 -14.58 -5.50 3.27
CA TYR A 135 -14.72 -4.27 2.52
C TYR A 135 -15.34 -3.18 3.38
N LEU A 136 -14.88 -1.94 3.20
CA LEU A 136 -15.44 -0.72 3.78
C LEU A 136 -15.64 0.30 2.67
N PHE A 137 -16.90 0.70 2.44
CA PHE A 137 -17.22 1.79 1.52
C PHE A 137 -17.05 3.13 2.25
N ALA A 138 -16.13 3.96 1.76
CA ALA A 138 -15.78 5.25 2.35
C ALA A 138 -15.92 6.35 1.30
N GLY A 139 -17.16 6.82 1.10
CA GLY A 139 -17.44 7.87 0.12
C GLY A 139 -17.26 7.38 -1.31
N ASP A 140 -16.32 7.98 -2.04
CA ASP A 140 -15.93 7.64 -3.41
C ASP A 140 -14.83 6.57 -3.48
N GLN A 141 -14.51 5.94 -2.35
CA GLN A 141 -13.44 4.95 -2.23
C GLN A 141 -13.98 3.64 -1.61
N VAL A 142 -13.34 2.54 -1.97
CA VAL A 142 -13.52 1.24 -1.34
C VAL A 142 -12.19 0.83 -0.74
N LEU A 143 -12.19 0.64 0.59
CA LEU A 143 -11.07 0.00 1.28
C LEU A 143 -11.36 -1.49 1.39
N SER A 144 -10.39 -2.33 1.06
CA SER A 144 -10.51 -3.77 1.19
C SER A 144 -9.27 -4.38 1.84
N VAL A 145 -9.45 -5.53 2.48
CA VAL A 145 -8.34 -6.41 2.86
C VAL A 145 -8.74 -7.83 2.49
N SER A 146 -7.94 -8.47 1.66
CA SER A 146 -8.15 -9.83 1.16
C SER A 146 -7.06 -10.76 1.66
N VAL A 147 -7.47 -11.90 2.21
CA VAL A 147 -6.57 -12.99 2.59
C VAL A 147 -6.10 -13.73 1.34
N GLN A 148 -4.79 -13.88 1.20
CA GLN A 148 -4.15 -14.58 0.09
C GLN A 148 -3.95 -16.05 0.46
N GLY A 149 -4.98 -16.86 0.27
CA GLY A 149 -4.93 -18.30 0.52
C GLY A 149 -6.05 -18.80 1.43
N PRO A 150 -6.01 -20.09 1.81
CA PRO A 150 -7.13 -20.76 2.47
C PRO A 150 -7.20 -20.49 3.98
N ASP A 151 -6.31 -19.65 4.52
CA ASP A 151 -6.21 -19.41 5.96
C ASP A 151 -7.48 -18.76 6.51
N PRO A 152 -8.15 -19.36 7.50
CA PRO A 152 -9.30 -18.73 8.13
C PRO A 152 -8.82 -17.55 8.98
N VAL A 153 -9.39 -16.37 8.72
CA VAL A 153 -9.13 -15.13 9.45
C VAL A 153 -10.47 -14.54 9.90
N THR A 154 -10.51 -13.99 11.11
CA THR A 154 -11.75 -13.40 11.64
C THR A 154 -11.97 -12.00 11.07
N VAL A 155 -13.23 -11.59 10.94
CA VAL A 155 -13.61 -10.19 10.60
C VAL A 155 -12.86 -9.20 11.50
N ASP A 156 -12.70 -9.57 12.76
CA ASP A 156 -12.10 -8.79 13.81
C ASP A 156 -10.59 -8.53 13.60
N ASP A 157 -9.88 -9.49 13.00
CA ASP A 157 -8.48 -9.32 12.57
C ASP A 157 -8.41 -8.42 11.32
N LEU A 158 -9.37 -8.57 10.39
CA LEU A 158 -9.43 -7.82 9.12
C LEU A 158 -9.95 -6.37 9.29
N ARG A 159 -10.70 -6.09 10.35
CA ARG A 159 -11.30 -4.77 10.61
C ARG A 159 -10.24 -3.70 10.89
N ALA A 160 -9.20 -4.05 11.62
CA ALA A 160 -8.16 -3.12 12.04
C ALA A 160 -7.48 -2.42 10.85
N PRO A 161 -6.98 -3.14 9.82
CA PRO A 161 -6.41 -2.53 8.62
C PRO A 161 -7.33 -1.56 7.86
N LEU A 162 -8.65 -1.70 7.97
CA LEU A 162 -9.61 -0.84 7.25
C LEU A 162 -10.01 0.41 8.04
N THR A 163 -9.95 0.33 9.37
CA THR A 163 -10.47 1.38 10.26
C THR A 163 -9.37 2.20 10.93
N ARG A 164 -8.12 1.72 10.90
CA ARG A 164 -6.94 2.40 11.43
C ARG A 164 -5.97 2.68 10.30
N THR A 165 -6.23 3.79 9.62
CA THR A 165 -5.46 4.26 8.47
C THR A 165 -5.04 5.71 8.68
N HIS A 166 -3.97 6.10 7.99
CA HIS A 166 -3.47 7.47 7.98
C HIS A 166 -3.05 7.88 6.57
N HIS A 167 -2.87 9.18 6.37
CA HIS A 167 -2.26 9.73 5.17
C HIS A 167 -0.74 9.58 5.28
N PRO A 168 -0.09 8.84 4.37
CA PRO A 168 1.34 8.58 4.46
C PRO A 168 2.14 9.85 4.18
N SER A 169 3.32 9.93 4.76
CA SER A 169 4.31 10.93 4.33
C SER A 169 4.87 10.57 2.94
N ASP A 170 5.40 11.55 2.20
CA ASP A 170 6.10 11.30 0.92
C ASP A 170 7.16 10.20 1.04
N GLY A 171 7.93 10.21 2.14
CA GLY A 171 8.99 9.23 2.39
C GLY A 171 8.45 7.82 2.66
N GLU A 172 7.31 7.71 3.33
CA GLU A 172 6.62 6.44 3.56
C GLU A 172 6.03 5.89 2.27
N LEU A 173 5.33 6.73 1.51
CA LEU A 173 4.77 6.35 0.22
C LEU A 173 5.86 5.92 -0.77
N LEU A 174 6.99 6.64 -0.79
CA LEU A 174 8.18 6.22 -1.55
C LEU A 174 8.72 4.88 -1.08
N ALA A 175 8.81 4.64 0.23
CA ALA A 175 9.30 3.37 0.77
C ALA A 175 8.40 2.18 0.39
N LEU A 176 7.09 2.40 0.31
CA LEU A 176 6.11 1.40 -0.12
C LEU A 176 6.20 1.10 -1.62
N LEU A 177 6.31 2.14 -2.45
CA LEU A 177 6.20 2.03 -3.91
C LEU A 177 7.54 1.73 -4.60
N ARG A 178 8.67 2.15 -4.01
CA ARG A 178 10.00 1.96 -4.57
C ARG A 178 10.48 0.53 -4.32
N ARG A 179 10.13 -0.37 -5.23
CA ARG A 179 10.57 -1.78 -5.20
C ARG A 179 12.10 -1.91 -5.19
N PRO A 180 12.66 -2.98 -4.57
CA PRO A 180 14.09 -3.29 -4.67
C PRO A 180 14.53 -3.35 -6.15
N GLY A 181 15.55 -2.57 -6.50
CA GLY A 181 16.04 -2.49 -7.88
C GLY A 181 15.31 -1.46 -8.77
N HIS A 182 14.40 -0.64 -8.23
CA HIS A 182 13.84 0.49 -8.96
C HIS A 182 14.95 1.47 -9.36
N GLN A 183 15.27 1.50 -10.66
CA GLN A 183 16.22 2.43 -11.27
C GLN A 183 15.45 3.46 -12.09
N THR A 184 15.85 4.73 -11.93
CA THR A 184 15.45 5.83 -12.82
C THR A 184 16.69 6.32 -13.54
N ASP A 185 16.55 7.13 -14.60
CA ASP A 185 17.67 7.63 -15.44
C ASP A 185 18.77 8.42 -14.68
N TRP A 186 18.60 8.55 -13.36
CA TRP A 186 19.41 9.24 -12.37
C TRP A 186 20.03 8.25 -11.36
N SER A 187 20.17 6.98 -11.73
CA SER A 187 20.85 5.92 -10.97
C SER A 187 22.29 5.73 -11.40
#